data_AF-A0A961YBU0-F1
#
_entry.id   AF-A0A961YBU0-F1
#
_cell.length_a   1.000
_cell.length_b   1.000
_cell.length_c   1.000
_cell.angle_alpha   90.00
_cell.angle_beta   90.00
_cell.angle_gamma   90.00
#
_symmetry.space_group_name_H-M   'P 1'
#
loop_
_entity.id
_entity.type
_entity.pdbx_description
1 polymer ?
#
loop_
_entity_poly.entity_id
_entity_poly.type
_entity_poly.pdbx_seq_one_letter_code
_entity_poly.pdbx_strand_id
1 'polypeptide(L)'
;MIRYVCCMAAALMLLSASLAAPAYAQENNTIFFGPDVEVRTLQNPRWQNCQRRCDNNDRCVGWSYIQGVNQCRLKEAIWLKSDNGCCVSGYKQAGGGQPGGGGGGQQASPGIQNARIARLHYNSRAGNERGACIQTQPQIPGSFRGWACLWKDNPLYAEIDRMLSDAFMQNMTCDIEWADRPRTRYGEIEVVSCRR
;
A
#
# COMPACT_ATOMS: atom_id res chain seq x y z
N MET A 1 -0.37 66.80 49.82
CA MET A 1 -1.37 65.86 50.37
C MET A 1 -2.41 65.57 49.30
N ILE A 2 -2.90 64.31 49.21
CA ILE A 2 -3.99 63.79 48.35
C ILE A 2 -3.57 63.52 46.88
N ARG A 3 -3.87 62.41 46.20
CA ARG A 3 -4.09 60.96 46.43
C ARG A 3 -4.28 60.36 45.01
N TYR A 4 -3.87 59.11 44.81
CA TYR A 4 -3.97 58.29 43.59
C TYR A 4 -5.31 58.36 42.82
N VAL A 5 -5.26 58.42 41.48
CA VAL A 5 -6.28 57.82 40.61
C VAL A 5 -5.59 57.03 39.49
N CYS A 6 -5.90 55.74 39.49
CA CYS A 6 -5.49 54.67 38.60
C CYS A 6 -6.24 54.76 37.26
N CYS A 7 -5.56 54.61 36.12
CA CYS A 7 -6.22 54.19 34.87
C CYS A 7 -5.21 53.62 33.87
N MET A 8 -4.99 52.31 34.00
CA MET A 8 -5.05 51.32 32.91
C MET A 8 -4.61 51.76 31.51
N ALA A 9 -3.49 51.22 31.04
CA ALA A 9 -3.33 50.84 29.63
C ALA A 9 -2.37 49.64 29.54
N ALA A 10 -2.85 48.49 30.00
CA ALA A 10 -2.18 47.21 29.79
C ALA A 10 -2.56 46.65 28.41
N ALA A 11 -1.53 46.30 27.65
CA ALA A 11 -1.42 45.16 26.73
C ALA A 11 -2.44 44.97 25.60
N LEU A 12 -1.94 45.00 24.36
CA LEU A 12 -2.49 44.25 23.22
C LEU A 12 -1.35 43.88 22.26
N MET A 13 -0.48 42.96 22.69
CA MET A 13 0.34 42.20 21.74
C MET A 13 -0.59 41.18 21.07
N LEU A 14 -0.91 41.40 19.80
CA LEU A 14 -1.63 40.47 18.95
C LEU A 14 -0.77 39.20 18.76
N LEU A 15 -1.03 38.17 19.56
CA LEU A 15 -0.53 36.81 19.33
C LEU A 15 -1.20 36.26 18.06
N SER A 16 -0.53 36.38 16.92
CA SER A 16 -0.90 35.67 15.69
C SER A 16 -0.68 34.18 15.88
N ALA A 17 -1.73 33.46 16.28
CA ALA A 17 -1.74 32.00 16.30
C ALA A 17 -1.75 31.48 14.86
N SER A 18 -0.58 31.14 14.33
CA SER A 18 -0.47 30.40 13.07
C SER A 18 -1.06 29.00 13.28
N LEU A 19 -2.29 28.79 12.81
CA LEU A 19 -2.86 27.45 12.61
C LEU A 19 -2.08 26.77 11.48
N ALA A 20 -0.89 26.24 11.79
CA ALA A 20 -0.25 25.28 10.91
C ALA A 20 -1.15 24.05 10.86
N ALA A 21 -1.77 23.78 9.71
CA ALA A 21 -2.43 22.51 9.49
C ALA A 21 -1.42 21.39 9.78
N PRO A 22 -1.81 20.29 10.43
CA PRO A 22 -0.91 19.18 10.68
C PRO A 22 -0.31 18.75 9.34
N ALA A 23 1.01 18.84 9.22
CA ALA A 23 1.71 18.32 8.06
C ALA A 23 1.58 16.80 8.12
N TYR A 24 0.72 16.24 7.27
CA TYR A 24 0.56 14.80 7.16
C TYR A 24 1.85 14.18 6.64
N ALA A 25 2.35 13.16 7.34
CA ALA A 25 3.46 12.34 6.86
C ALA A 25 2.95 11.45 5.70
N GLN A 26 3.05 11.96 4.48
CA GLN A 26 2.73 11.24 3.25
C GLN A 26 4.02 10.77 2.55
N GLU A 27 3.96 9.59 1.94
CA GLU A 27 5.05 8.97 1.19
C GLU A 27 4.68 8.95 -0.31
N ASN A 28 5.47 9.68 -1.12
CA ASN A 28 5.35 9.66 -2.57
C ASN A 28 6.00 8.40 -3.16
N ASN A 29 5.48 7.94 -4.29
CA ASN A 29 5.91 6.72 -4.99
C ASN A 29 5.78 5.43 -4.17
N THR A 30 5.11 5.50 -3.02
CA THR A 30 4.92 4.37 -2.12
C THR A 30 3.48 3.89 -2.19
N ILE A 31 3.31 2.58 -2.25
CA ILE A 31 2.03 1.90 -2.01
C ILE A 31 2.11 1.11 -0.69
N PHE A 32 1.04 1.14 0.08
CA PHE A 32 0.88 0.30 1.26
C PHE A 32 0.11 -0.96 0.90
N PHE A 33 0.48 -2.07 1.54
CA PHE A 33 -0.16 -3.37 1.38
C PHE A 33 -0.69 -3.90 2.69
N GLY A 34 -1.61 -4.85 2.58
CA GLY A 34 -2.47 -5.31 3.65
C GLY A 34 -3.95 -5.09 3.31
N PRO A 35 -4.84 -5.63 4.16
CA PRO A 35 -6.27 -5.69 3.92
C PRO A 35 -6.87 -4.29 3.73
N ASP A 36 -7.73 -4.18 2.72
CA ASP A 36 -8.46 -2.95 2.43
C ASP A 36 -9.79 -2.94 3.21
N VAL A 37 -10.03 -1.92 4.05
CA VAL A 37 -11.38 -1.66 4.58
C VAL A 37 -12.30 -1.10 3.50
N GLU A 38 -11.72 -0.43 2.50
CA GLU A 38 -12.45 0.15 1.39
C GLU A 38 -11.54 0.33 0.17
N VAL A 39 -12.06 -0.04 -1.00
CA VAL A 39 -11.46 0.29 -2.31
C VAL A 39 -12.47 1.11 -3.09
N ARG A 40 -12.07 2.30 -3.56
CA ARG A 40 -12.97 3.21 -4.27
C ARG A 40 -12.26 4.05 -5.32
N THR A 41 -12.86 4.12 -6.51
CA THR A 41 -12.45 5.08 -7.54
C THR A 41 -12.93 6.48 -7.19
N LEU A 42 -12.02 7.45 -7.16
CA LEU A 42 -12.31 8.84 -6.85
C LEU A 42 -12.76 9.59 -8.10
N GLN A 43 -13.90 10.26 -8.04
CA GLN A 43 -14.36 11.17 -9.09
C GLN A 43 -13.48 12.43 -9.19
N ASN A 44 -12.94 12.89 -8.06
CA ASN A 44 -11.96 13.96 -7.99
C ASN A 44 -10.59 13.36 -7.59
N PRO A 45 -9.68 13.16 -8.56
CA PRO A 45 -8.47 12.33 -8.43
C PRO A 45 -7.36 13.04 -7.65
N ARG A 46 -7.59 13.22 -6.35
CA ARG A 46 -6.68 13.87 -5.41
C ARG A 46 -6.45 12.95 -4.22
N TRP A 47 -5.19 12.67 -3.89
CA TRP A 47 -4.83 11.79 -2.78
C TRP A 47 -5.38 12.30 -1.44
N GLN A 48 -5.54 13.63 -1.27
CA GLN A 48 -6.13 14.24 -0.07
C GLN A 48 -7.57 13.76 0.18
N ASN A 49 -8.31 13.41 -0.89
CA ASN A 49 -9.64 12.81 -0.73
C ASN A 49 -9.55 11.40 -0.16
N CYS A 50 -8.50 10.65 -0.47
CA CYS A 50 -8.26 9.34 0.11
C CYS A 50 -7.90 9.46 1.59
N GLN A 51 -7.01 10.40 1.92
CA GLN A 51 -6.64 10.72 3.29
C GLN A 51 -7.85 11.07 4.16
N ARG A 52 -8.66 12.05 3.74
CA ARG A 52 -9.87 12.47 4.48
C ARG A 52 -10.84 11.32 4.71
N ARG A 53 -10.90 10.36 3.79
CA ARG A 53 -11.76 9.18 3.94
C ARG A 53 -11.20 8.19 4.95
N CYS A 54 -9.87 8.03 4.99
CA CYS A 54 -9.22 7.29 6.07
C CYS A 54 -9.42 7.94 7.43
N ASP A 55 -9.30 9.27 7.49
CA ASP A 55 -9.48 10.04 8.72
C ASP A 55 -10.88 9.81 9.32
N ASN A 56 -11.91 9.72 8.46
CA ASN A 56 -13.30 9.46 8.83
C ASN A 56 -13.69 7.97 8.98
N ASN A 57 -12.72 7.05 8.88
CA ASN A 57 -12.97 5.61 9.01
C ASN A 57 -12.16 5.04 10.17
N ASP A 58 -12.85 4.58 11.22
CA ASP A 58 -12.21 4.11 12.46
C ASP A 58 -11.38 2.85 12.30
N ARG A 59 -11.67 2.03 11.28
CA ARG A 59 -10.88 0.83 10.95
C ARG A 59 -9.67 1.17 10.08
N CYS A 60 -9.59 2.39 9.54
CA CYS A 60 -8.48 2.77 8.67
C CYS A 60 -7.25 3.14 9.50
N VAL A 61 -6.12 2.48 9.23
CA VAL A 61 -4.81 2.81 9.83
C VAL A 61 -3.92 3.60 8.87
N GLY A 62 -4.26 3.61 7.57
CA GLY A 62 -3.62 4.41 6.54
C GLY A 62 -4.22 4.14 5.17
N TRP A 63 -3.68 4.75 4.13
CA TRP A 63 -4.30 4.76 2.82
C TRP A 63 -3.26 4.79 1.70
N SER A 64 -3.66 4.31 0.52
CA SER A 64 -2.90 4.42 -0.73
C SER A 64 -3.78 4.94 -1.85
N TYR A 65 -3.28 5.96 -2.55
CA TYR A 65 -3.88 6.53 -3.75
C TYR A 65 -3.07 6.13 -4.98
N ILE A 66 -3.70 5.38 -5.88
CA ILE A 66 -3.12 4.91 -7.14
C ILE A 66 -3.51 5.90 -8.24
N GLN A 67 -2.54 6.69 -8.71
CA GLN A 67 -2.80 7.81 -9.62
C GLN A 67 -3.32 7.36 -10.98
N GLY A 68 -2.75 6.28 -11.55
CA GLY A 68 -3.10 5.81 -12.90
C GLY A 68 -4.55 5.34 -13.06
N VAL A 69 -5.18 4.88 -11.98
CA VAL A 69 -6.57 4.36 -11.98
C VAL A 69 -7.50 5.17 -11.06
N ASN A 70 -7.03 6.29 -10.52
CA ASN A 70 -7.74 7.15 -9.57
C ASN A 70 -8.34 6.38 -8.38
N GLN A 71 -7.66 5.32 -7.94
CA GLN A 71 -8.19 4.41 -6.92
C GLN A 71 -7.64 4.76 -5.54
N CYS A 72 -8.53 4.93 -4.59
CA CYS A 72 -8.23 5.05 -3.17
C CYS A 72 -8.42 3.70 -2.49
N ARG A 73 -7.42 3.28 -1.73
CA ARG A 73 -7.41 2.04 -0.95
C ARG A 73 -7.15 2.39 0.50
N LEU A 74 -8.15 2.18 1.36
CA LEU A 74 -8.05 2.41 2.79
C LEU A 74 -7.63 1.11 3.47
N LYS A 75 -6.58 1.14 4.27
CA LYS A 75 -5.95 -0.04 4.88
C LYS A 75 -6.45 -0.26 6.29
N GLU A 76 -6.84 -1.49 6.59
CA GLU A 76 -7.13 -1.95 7.95
C GLU A 76 -5.84 -2.24 8.72
N ALA A 77 -4.84 -2.74 8.01
CA ALA A 77 -3.50 -2.97 8.50
C ALA A 77 -2.51 -2.68 7.38
N ILE A 78 -1.33 -2.17 7.74
CA ILE A 78 -0.23 -1.95 6.79
C ILE A 78 0.85 -2.97 7.13
N TRP A 79 0.94 -4.01 6.32
CA TRP A 79 1.91 -5.10 6.52
C TRP A 79 3.23 -4.80 5.83
N LEU A 80 3.16 -4.19 4.65
CA LEU A 80 4.32 -3.87 3.82
C LEU A 80 4.13 -2.55 3.08
N LYS A 81 5.25 -2.03 2.58
CA LYS A 81 5.29 -0.92 1.64
C LYS A 81 6.24 -1.22 0.48
N SER A 82 5.88 -0.77 -0.72
CA SER A 82 6.74 -0.83 -1.92
C SER A 82 6.91 0.56 -2.50
N ASP A 83 8.14 0.86 -2.91
CA ASP A 83 8.42 1.99 -3.79
C ASP A 83 8.20 1.52 -5.23
N ASN A 84 7.09 1.96 -5.83
CA ASN A 84 6.64 1.50 -7.14
C ASN A 84 6.33 2.64 -8.12
N GLY A 85 6.64 3.89 -7.76
CA GLY A 85 6.54 5.02 -8.68
C GLY A 85 5.13 5.43 -9.11
N CYS A 86 4.06 4.79 -8.60
CA CYS A 86 2.67 5.05 -9.05
C CYS A 86 1.81 5.84 -8.07
N CYS A 87 2.22 5.84 -6.81
CA CYS A 87 1.26 5.84 -5.73
C CYS A 87 1.67 6.81 -4.63
N VAL A 88 0.68 7.42 -3.99
CA VAL A 88 0.88 8.28 -2.82
C VAL A 88 0.20 7.59 -1.65
N SER A 89 0.92 7.35 -0.57
CA SER A 89 0.37 6.70 0.62
C SER A 89 0.58 7.54 1.87
N GLY A 90 -0.23 7.30 2.89
CA GLY A 90 -0.10 7.99 4.17
C GLY A 90 -0.72 7.22 5.32
N TYR A 91 -0.12 7.36 6.50
CA TYR A 91 -0.70 6.83 7.73
C TYR A 91 -1.83 7.74 8.23
N LYS A 92 -2.85 7.15 8.87
CA LYS A 92 -3.82 7.92 9.65
C LYS A 92 -3.07 8.52 10.84
N GLN A 93 -3.14 9.85 11.00
CA GLN A 93 -2.48 10.51 12.13
C GLN A 93 -3.21 10.10 13.41
N ALA A 94 -2.47 9.61 14.40
CA ALA A 94 -3.05 8.98 15.58
C ALA A 94 -3.80 9.98 16.47
N GLY A 95 -5.13 9.86 16.49
CA GLY A 95 -5.88 9.87 17.75
C GLY A 95 -5.84 8.47 18.34
N GLY A 96 -4.72 8.12 18.99
CA GLY A 96 -4.45 6.94 19.82
C GLY A 96 -5.24 5.65 19.57
N GLY A 97 -4.67 4.71 18.81
CA GLY A 97 -5.17 3.34 18.73
C GLY A 97 -4.29 2.47 17.84
N GLN A 98 -3.27 1.85 18.42
CA GLN A 98 -2.35 0.95 17.73
C GLN A 98 -2.96 -0.46 17.66
N PRO A 99 -3.16 -1.08 16.47
CA PRO A 99 -3.59 -2.47 16.42
C PRO A 99 -2.41 -3.42 16.65
N GLY A 100 -2.61 -4.32 17.61
CA GLY A 100 -1.67 -5.37 17.99
C GLY A 100 -1.49 -6.43 16.91
N GLY A 101 -0.24 -6.89 16.79
CA GLY A 101 0.09 -8.09 16.04
C GLY A 101 -0.43 -9.34 16.75
N GLY A 102 -1.11 -10.21 16.01
CA GLY A 102 -1.52 -11.53 16.46
C GLY A 102 -1.27 -12.53 15.34
N GLY A 103 -0.25 -13.37 15.51
CA GLY A 103 0.04 -14.49 14.62
C GLY A 103 -0.81 -15.72 14.92
N GLY A 104 -0.88 -16.62 13.93
CA GLY A 104 -1.30 -18.01 14.14
C GLY A 104 -2.10 -18.60 12.98
N GLY A 105 -1.62 -19.73 12.42
CA GLY A 105 -2.44 -20.67 11.66
C GLY A 105 -1.94 -20.99 10.26
N GLN A 106 -1.28 -22.14 10.09
CA GLN A 106 -0.88 -22.70 8.80
C GLN A 106 -2.10 -23.33 8.11
N GLN A 107 -2.65 -22.63 7.11
CA GLN A 107 -3.45 -23.19 6.03
C GLN A 107 -2.89 -22.61 4.73
N ALA A 108 -2.81 -23.41 3.66
CA ALA A 108 -2.40 -22.89 2.35
C ALA A 108 -3.38 -21.79 1.94
N SER A 109 -2.92 -20.54 1.88
CA SER A 109 -3.76 -19.34 1.75
C SER A 109 -3.02 -18.25 0.98
N PRO A 110 -3.74 -17.24 0.45
CA PRO A 110 -3.17 -15.97 0.03
C PRO A 110 -2.07 -15.53 1.00
N GLY A 111 -0.93 -15.15 0.46
CA GLY A 111 0.28 -15.07 1.25
C GLY A 111 1.25 -14.05 0.71
N ILE A 112 2.11 -13.59 1.61
CA ILE A 112 3.26 -12.74 1.32
C ILE A 112 4.49 -13.58 1.62
N GLN A 113 5.42 -13.61 0.67
CA GLN A 113 6.69 -14.30 0.85
C GLN A 113 7.85 -13.43 0.38
N ASN A 114 8.85 -13.29 1.25
CA ASN A 114 10.15 -12.76 0.88
C ASN A 114 10.97 -13.85 0.19
N ALA A 115 11.22 -13.72 -1.11
CA ALA A 115 11.91 -14.75 -1.89
C ALA A 115 12.59 -14.19 -3.14
N ARG A 116 13.57 -14.94 -3.66
CA ARG A 116 14.18 -14.66 -4.97
C ARG A 116 13.38 -15.32 -6.07
N ILE A 117 13.30 -14.68 -7.23
CA ILE A 117 12.69 -15.28 -8.42
C ILE A 117 13.67 -16.29 -9.00
N ALA A 118 13.35 -17.57 -8.89
CA ALA A 118 14.18 -18.67 -9.40
C ALA A 118 13.91 -18.93 -10.90
N ARG A 119 12.68 -18.70 -11.35
CA ARG A 119 12.27 -18.85 -12.75
C ARG A 119 11.24 -17.79 -13.11
N LEU A 120 11.36 -17.25 -14.31
CA LEU A 120 10.42 -16.31 -14.91
C LEU A 120 10.04 -16.81 -16.30
N HIS A 121 8.76 -17.04 -16.53
CA HIS A 121 8.19 -17.51 -17.80
C HIS A 121 7.16 -16.52 -18.32
N TYR A 122 7.35 -16.04 -19.54
CA TYR A 122 6.35 -15.25 -20.25
C TYR A 122 5.50 -16.15 -21.15
N ASN A 123 4.18 -15.93 -21.15
CA ASN A 123 3.21 -16.55 -22.08
C ASN A 123 3.08 -18.09 -21.99
N SER A 124 2.36 -18.56 -20.98
CA SER A 124 1.89 -19.94 -20.94
C SER A 124 0.62 -20.13 -21.79
N ARG A 125 0.55 -21.19 -22.60
CA ARG A 125 -0.52 -21.59 -23.56
C ARG A 125 -1.99 -21.63 -23.04
N ALA A 126 -2.26 -21.29 -21.80
CA ALA A 126 -3.63 -21.21 -21.26
C ALA A 126 -4.08 -19.75 -21.19
N GLY A 127 -5.04 -19.41 -22.06
CA GLY A 127 -5.85 -18.20 -22.02
C GLY A 127 -5.08 -16.92 -22.35
N ASN A 128 -5.63 -16.10 -23.24
CA ASN A 128 -5.00 -14.88 -23.76
C ASN A 128 -4.78 -13.75 -22.71
N GLU A 129 -5.11 -14.02 -21.46
CA GLU A 129 -5.18 -13.07 -20.33
C GLU A 129 -4.04 -13.24 -19.32
N ARG A 130 -3.23 -14.29 -19.45
CA ARG A 130 -2.14 -14.58 -18.50
C ARG A 130 -0.80 -14.02 -19.01
N GLY A 131 -0.12 -13.25 -18.15
CA GLY A 131 1.16 -12.61 -18.43
C GLY A 131 2.35 -13.41 -17.90
N ALA A 132 3.26 -12.75 -17.18
CA ALA A 132 4.41 -13.37 -16.56
C ALA A 132 4.03 -14.39 -15.47
N CYS A 133 4.72 -15.52 -15.40
CA CYS A 133 4.63 -16.48 -14.30
C CYS A 133 6.00 -16.66 -13.66
N ILE A 134 6.04 -16.84 -12.34
CA ILE A 134 7.28 -17.05 -11.59
C ILE A 134 7.24 -18.30 -10.73
N GLN A 135 8.41 -18.87 -10.51
CA GLN A 135 8.70 -19.68 -9.33
C GLN A 135 9.73 -18.96 -8.48
N THR A 136 9.55 -19.02 -7.18
CA THR A 136 10.47 -18.42 -6.22
C THR A 136 11.32 -19.46 -5.52
N GLN A 137 12.38 -19.00 -4.86
CA GLN A 137 13.13 -19.77 -3.86
C GLN A 137 13.16 -18.99 -2.54
N PRO A 138 12.52 -19.49 -1.46
CA PRO A 138 11.77 -20.76 -1.37
C PRO A 138 10.52 -20.78 -2.28
N GLN A 139 9.97 -21.96 -2.60
CA GLN A 139 8.79 -22.07 -3.48
C GLN A 139 7.53 -21.50 -2.82
N ILE A 140 6.67 -20.87 -3.63
CA ILE A 140 5.38 -20.30 -3.21
C ILE A 140 4.47 -21.38 -2.63
N PRO A 141 4.15 -21.33 -1.32
CA PRO A 141 3.27 -22.28 -0.67
C PRO A 141 1.87 -22.33 -1.30
N GLY A 142 1.26 -23.52 -1.34
CA GLY A 142 -0.12 -23.70 -1.81
C GLY A 142 -0.33 -23.59 -3.33
N SER A 143 0.63 -23.07 -4.07
CA SER A 143 0.51 -22.91 -5.53
C SER A 143 0.91 -24.17 -6.31
N PHE A 144 0.28 -24.41 -7.46
CA PHE A 144 0.58 -25.61 -8.27
C PHE A 144 2.03 -25.59 -8.76
N ARG A 145 2.82 -26.54 -8.25
CA ARG A 145 4.25 -26.66 -8.50
C ARG A 145 5.03 -25.39 -8.11
N GLY A 146 4.56 -24.59 -7.15
CA GLY A 146 5.27 -23.37 -6.73
C GLY A 146 5.18 -22.20 -7.70
N TRP A 147 4.22 -22.21 -8.63
CA TRP A 147 4.02 -21.16 -9.62
C TRP A 147 2.94 -20.16 -9.24
N ALA A 148 3.28 -18.87 -9.29
CA ALA A 148 2.30 -17.78 -9.34
C ALA A 148 2.42 -17.05 -10.67
N CYS A 149 1.33 -16.45 -11.14
CA CYS A 149 1.29 -15.69 -12.39
C CYS A 149 0.70 -14.30 -12.18
N LEU A 150 1.11 -13.37 -13.02
CA LEU A 150 0.54 -12.04 -13.15
C LEU A 150 -0.44 -12.07 -14.32
N TRP A 151 -1.69 -11.69 -14.07
CA TRP A 151 -2.73 -11.60 -15.10
C TRP A 151 -2.85 -10.17 -15.64
N LYS A 152 -3.20 -10.05 -16.91
CA LYS A 152 -3.26 -8.77 -17.64
C LYS A 152 -4.37 -7.84 -17.18
N ASP A 153 -5.34 -8.35 -16.42
CA ASP A 153 -6.41 -7.56 -15.80
C ASP A 153 -5.99 -6.95 -14.45
N ASN A 154 -4.79 -7.29 -13.95
CA ASN A 154 -4.24 -6.61 -12.79
C ASN A 154 -3.97 -5.13 -13.15
N PRO A 155 -4.50 -4.16 -12.38
CA PRO A 155 -4.33 -2.73 -12.69
C PRO A 155 -2.87 -2.25 -12.61
N LEU A 156 -1.99 -3.02 -11.98
CA LEU A 156 -0.54 -2.77 -11.87
C LEU A 156 0.26 -3.70 -12.80
N TYR A 157 -0.36 -4.26 -13.83
CA TYR A 157 0.26 -5.26 -14.70
C TYR A 157 1.61 -4.81 -15.23
N ALA A 158 1.70 -3.63 -15.83
CA ALA A 158 2.91 -3.16 -16.49
C ALA A 158 4.05 -2.93 -15.48
N GLU A 159 3.72 -2.42 -14.29
CA GLU A 159 4.66 -2.14 -13.22
C GLU A 159 5.20 -3.43 -12.60
N ILE A 160 4.31 -4.37 -12.25
CA ILE A 160 4.69 -5.65 -11.66
C ILE A 160 5.48 -6.48 -12.68
N ASP A 161 5.06 -6.52 -13.95
CA ASP A 161 5.78 -7.24 -15.01
C ASP A 161 7.22 -6.77 -15.15
N ARG A 162 7.44 -5.44 -15.12
CA ARG A 162 8.78 -4.84 -15.11
C ARG A 162 9.55 -5.21 -13.86
N MET A 163 8.94 -5.10 -12.67
CA MET A 163 9.59 -5.45 -11.40
C MET A 163 10.02 -6.93 -11.37
N LEU A 164 9.18 -7.84 -11.85
CA LEU A 164 9.49 -9.26 -11.94
C LEU A 164 10.67 -9.52 -12.87
N SER A 165 10.70 -8.84 -14.02
CA SER A 165 11.81 -8.92 -14.98
C SER A 165 13.12 -8.42 -14.36
N ASP A 166 13.08 -7.20 -13.79
CA ASP A 166 14.23 -6.56 -13.17
C ASP A 166 14.79 -7.40 -12.02
N ALA A 167 13.91 -7.91 -11.15
CA ALA A 167 14.28 -8.71 -10.00
C ALA A 167 14.88 -10.06 -10.40
N PHE A 168 14.36 -10.70 -11.45
CA PHE A 168 14.94 -11.93 -11.99
C PHE A 168 16.34 -11.68 -12.57
N MET A 169 16.49 -10.64 -13.40
CA MET A 169 17.76 -10.30 -14.05
C MET A 169 18.83 -9.84 -13.07
N GLN A 170 18.44 -9.09 -12.03
CA GLN A 170 19.35 -8.57 -11.00
C GLN A 170 19.43 -9.46 -9.77
N ASN A 171 18.75 -10.60 -9.79
CA ASN A 171 18.78 -11.60 -8.74
C ASN A 171 18.35 -11.06 -7.35
N MET A 172 17.34 -10.20 -7.34
CA MET A 172 16.84 -9.53 -6.15
C MET A 172 15.92 -10.44 -5.32
N THR A 173 15.90 -10.17 -4.01
CA THR A 173 14.90 -10.73 -3.10
C THR A 173 13.71 -9.77 -3.04
N CYS A 174 12.51 -10.30 -3.24
CA CYS A 174 11.29 -9.52 -3.28
C CYS A 174 10.26 -10.08 -2.30
N ASP A 175 9.44 -9.20 -1.74
CA ASP A 175 8.17 -9.58 -1.14
C ASP A 175 7.16 -9.76 -2.26
N ILE A 176 6.66 -10.99 -2.41
CA ILE A 176 5.70 -11.39 -3.43
C ILE A 176 4.41 -11.74 -2.72
N GLU A 177 3.34 -11.03 -3.06
CA GLU A 177 2.00 -11.32 -2.57
C GLU A 177 1.20 -12.03 -3.66
N TRP A 178 0.52 -13.10 -3.28
CA TRP A 178 -0.39 -13.80 -4.16
C TRP A 178 -1.70 -14.15 -3.51
N ALA A 179 -2.75 -14.23 -4.31
CA ALA A 179 -4.05 -14.76 -3.95
C ALA A 179 -4.38 -16.03 -4.73
N ASP A 180 -5.42 -16.74 -4.30
CA ASP A 180 -5.95 -17.85 -5.07
C ASP A 180 -6.84 -17.32 -6.19
N ARG A 181 -6.52 -17.62 -7.45
CA ARG A 181 -7.40 -17.29 -8.56
C ARG A 181 -8.40 -18.42 -8.82
N PRO A 182 -9.71 -18.20 -8.64
CA PRO A 182 -10.72 -19.21 -8.92
C PRO A 182 -10.56 -19.76 -10.35
N ARG A 183 -10.70 -21.08 -10.52
CA ARG A 183 -10.60 -21.80 -11.81
C ARG A 183 -9.19 -21.94 -12.38
N THR A 184 -8.15 -21.44 -11.71
CA THR A 184 -6.76 -21.74 -12.06
C THR A 184 -6.09 -22.48 -10.90
N ARG A 185 -5.05 -23.27 -11.17
CA ARG A 185 -4.26 -23.93 -10.10
C ARG A 185 -3.05 -23.09 -9.68
N TYR A 186 -2.88 -21.91 -10.26
CA TYR A 186 -1.74 -21.03 -10.04
C TYR A 186 -2.13 -19.94 -9.05
N GLY A 187 -1.18 -19.47 -8.24
CA GLY A 187 -1.38 -18.26 -7.45
C GLY A 187 -1.44 -17.03 -8.35
N GLU A 188 -2.29 -16.06 -8.03
CA GLU A 188 -2.37 -14.74 -8.64
C GLU A 188 -1.49 -13.75 -7.94
N ILE A 189 -0.43 -13.32 -8.63
CA ILE A 189 0.44 -12.24 -8.19
C ILE A 189 -0.39 -10.98 -8.19
N GLU A 190 -0.68 -10.50 -7.00
CA GLU A 190 -1.37 -9.23 -6.81
C GLU A 190 -0.36 -8.10 -6.78
N VAL A 191 0.81 -8.35 -6.17
CA VAL A 191 1.82 -7.34 -5.82
C VAL A 191 3.22 -7.96 -5.78
N VAL A 192 4.20 -7.15 -6.18
CA VAL A 192 5.63 -7.43 -5.98
C VAL A 192 6.32 -6.18 -5.44
N SER A 193 7.20 -6.37 -4.45
CA SER A 193 8.06 -5.33 -3.90
C SER A 193 9.48 -5.85 -3.82
N CYS A 194 10.42 -5.22 -4.53
CA CYS A 194 11.82 -5.62 -4.51
C CYS A 194 12.65 -4.46 -3.98
N ARG A 195 13.51 -4.73 -3.00
CA ARG A 195 14.48 -3.72 -2.53
C ARG A 195 15.80 -3.95 -3.26
N ARG A 196 16.35 -2.88 -3.83
CA ARG A 196 17.70 -2.88 -4.42
C ARG A 196 18.77 -2.84 -3.34
#